data_AF-A0A951MGB9-F1
#
_entry.id   AF-A0A951MGB9-F1
#
_cell.length_a   1.000
_cell.length_b   1.000
_cell.length_c   1.000
_cell.angle_alpha   90.00
_cell.angle_beta   90.00
_cell.angle_gamma   90.00
#
_symmetry.space_group_name_H-M   'P 1'
#
loop_
_entity.id
_entity.type
_entity.pdbx_description
1 polymer ?
#
loop_
_entity_poly.entity_id
_entity_poly.type
_entity_poly.pdbx_seq_one_letter_code
_entity_poly.pdbx_strand_id
1 'polypeptide(L)'
;MRDHRRRSTRGTGTALLVLCMAAVTLAACKPVEVPASALRVSVSVSPRVVSRSSADSASVTIRVKVRNPRLRPVRVDVGQGLSFGMGAPSSRGMGFGWEIRPAAPGGPGGPGGGTWGRRYFEFGPLGSATHERVVMINVPPDPARPSPGDEVHEDLPPSRYHVVGSFGTHESPPVEFAVTPE
;
A
#
# COMPACT_ATOMS: atom_id res chain seq x y z
N MET A 1 -90.30 14.68 -28.44
CA MET A 1 -90.56 15.63 -27.34
C MET A 1 -89.66 15.25 -26.18
N ARG A 2 -88.89 16.23 -25.65
CA ARG A 2 -87.94 16.19 -24.52
C ARG A 2 -86.51 15.72 -24.79
N ASP A 3 -85.71 16.72 -25.18
CA ASP A 3 -84.34 16.95 -24.74
C ASP A 3 -84.10 16.57 -23.27
N HIS A 4 -82.99 15.88 -22.99
CA HIS A 4 -82.27 16.04 -21.74
C HIS A 4 -80.75 16.16 -21.97
N ARG A 5 -80.32 17.41 -21.76
CA ARG A 5 -78.96 17.94 -21.58
C ARG A 5 -78.09 17.22 -20.53
N ARG A 6 -76.77 17.51 -20.64
CA ARG A 6 -75.68 17.57 -19.62
C ARG A 6 -75.01 16.21 -19.29
N ARG A 7 -73.70 16.08 -19.05
CA ARG A 7 -72.52 16.95 -18.81
C ARG A 7 -71.30 16.07 -19.18
N SER A 8 -70.33 16.52 -19.97
CA SER A 8 -69.09 17.16 -19.53
C SER A 8 -68.50 16.64 -18.21
N THR A 9 -67.51 15.75 -18.30
CA THR A 9 -66.25 15.85 -17.55
C THR A 9 -65.11 15.35 -18.41
N ARG A 10 -64.28 16.29 -18.86
CA ARG A 10 -62.92 16.04 -19.33
C ARG A 10 -62.13 15.44 -18.17
N GLY A 11 -61.53 14.28 -18.40
CA GLY A 11 -60.51 13.69 -17.54
C GLY A 11 -59.24 13.48 -18.36
N THR A 12 -58.65 14.58 -18.83
CA THR A 12 -57.24 14.61 -19.25
C THR A 12 -56.39 14.41 -17.99
N GLY A 13 -56.11 13.15 -17.68
CA GLY A 13 -55.17 12.74 -16.65
C GLY A 13 -54.02 12.02 -17.33
N THR A 14 -53.07 12.82 -17.78
CA THR A 14 -51.81 12.47 -18.45
C THR A 14 -51.16 11.24 -17.81
N ALA A 15 -51.34 10.08 -18.44
CA ALA A 15 -50.51 8.91 -18.20
C ALA A 15 -49.14 9.17 -18.83
N LEU A 16 -48.18 9.68 -18.05
CA LEU A 16 -46.75 9.50 -18.23
C LEU A 16 -46.04 10.40 -17.22
N LEU A 17 -45.56 9.85 -16.12
CA LEU A 17 -44.41 10.42 -15.43
C LEU A 17 -43.50 9.26 -15.03
N VAL A 18 -42.69 8.91 -16.03
CA VAL A 18 -41.26 8.65 -15.91
C VAL A 18 -40.90 7.68 -14.78
N LEU A 19 -40.70 6.41 -15.17
CA LEU A 19 -39.79 5.52 -14.46
C LEU A 19 -38.56 6.34 -14.03
N CYS A 20 -38.35 6.50 -12.73
CA CYS A 20 -37.05 6.81 -12.15
C CYS A 20 -36.09 5.61 -12.37
N MET A 21 -35.95 5.19 -13.62
CA MET A 21 -34.75 4.56 -14.17
C MET A 21 -33.76 5.68 -14.45
N ALA A 22 -33.32 6.37 -13.41
CA ALA A 22 -31.89 6.59 -13.33
C ALA A 22 -31.39 5.23 -12.80
N ALA A 23 -31.12 4.22 -13.63
CA ALA A 23 -30.03 4.31 -14.59
C ALA A 23 -28.96 5.31 -14.12
N VAL A 24 -28.60 5.24 -12.82
CA VAL A 24 -27.21 5.10 -12.46
C VAL A 24 -26.74 3.92 -13.29
N THR A 25 -26.43 4.23 -14.54
CA THR A 25 -25.47 3.50 -15.32
C THR A 25 -24.30 3.45 -14.36
N LEU A 26 -24.22 2.33 -13.65
CA LEU A 26 -23.00 1.68 -13.25
C LEU A 26 -22.22 1.53 -14.56
N ALA A 27 -21.77 2.66 -15.10
CA ALA A 27 -20.61 2.75 -15.94
C ALA A 27 -19.59 2.06 -15.07
N ALA A 28 -19.36 0.78 -15.36
CA ALA A 28 -18.28 0.01 -14.82
C ALA A 28 -17.08 0.93 -15.00
N CYS A 29 -16.71 1.62 -13.92
CA CYS A 29 -15.67 2.61 -13.94
C CYS A 29 -14.42 1.78 -14.12
N LYS A 30 -14.05 1.54 -15.38
CA LYS A 30 -12.84 0.80 -15.69
C LYS A 30 -11.71 1.48 -14.93
N PRO A 31 -10.87 0.72 -14.22
CA PRO A 31 -9.73 1.28 -13.54
C PRO A 31 -8.93 2.17 -14.49
N VAL A 32 -8.64 3.40 -14.07
CA VAL A 32 -7.78 4.31 -14.84
C VAL A 32 -6.34 3.91 -14.62
N GLU A 33 -5.57 3.74 -15.70
CA GLU A 33 -4.14 3.46 -15.58
C GLU A 33 -3.39 4.69 -15.07
N VAL A 34 -2.60 4.52 -14.02
CA VAL A 34 -1.81 5.60 -13.41
C VAL A 34 -0.42 5.08 -13.00
N PRO A 35 0.61 5.95 -12.98
CA PRO A 35 1.92 5.56 -12.44
C PRO A 35 1.87 5.35 -10.92
N ALA A 36 2.82 4.60 -10.36
CA ALA A 36 2.91 4.39 -8.92
C ALA A 36 3.06 5.69 -8.11
N SER A 37 3.71 6.72 -8.69
CA SER A 37 3.82 8.08 -8.12
C SER A 37 2.48 8.80 -7.97
N ALA A 38 1.41 8.28 -8.57
CA ALA A 38 0.06 8.80 -8.39
C ALA A 38 -0.62 8.31 -7.09
N LEU A 39 -0.04 7.31 -6.42
CA LEU A 39 -0.51 6.78 -5.14
C LEU A 39 0.17 7.48 -3.97
N ARG A 40 -0.42 7.38 -2.78
CA ARG A 40 0.23 7.81 -1.53
C ARG A 40 0.87 6.61 -0.86
N VAL A 41 2.19 6.60 -0.74
CA VAL A 41 2.94 5.59 0.00
C VAL A 41 3.33 6.17 1.35
N SER A 42 3.10 5.40 2.41
CA SER A 42 3.46 5.75 3.78
C SER A 42 4.09 4.54 4.44
N VAL A 43 5.09 4.78 5.28
CA VAL A 43 5.73 3.74 6.08
C VAL A 43 5.57 4.06 7.56
N SER A 44 5.45 3.02 8.38
CA SER A 44 5.50 3.12 9.83
C SER A 44 6.39 2.03 10.40
N VAL A 45 7.11 2.37 11.47
CA VAL A 45 8.05 1.49 12.15
C VAL A 45 7.66 1.43 13.62
N SER A 46 7.61 0.23 14.18
CA SER A 46 7.29 0.01 15.60
C SER A 46 8.08 -1.18 16.16
N PRO A 47 8.79 -1.04 17.29
CA PRO A 47 9.02 0.21 18.01
C PRO A 47 9.96 1.16 17.24
N ARG A 48 9.95 2.46 17.58
CA ARG A 48 10.87 3.46 16.98
C ARG A 48 12.25 3.51 17.64
N VAL A 49 12.36 2.95 18.84
CA VAL A 49 13.62 2.81 19.56
C VAL A 49 13.73 1.36 19.97
N VAL A 50 14.86 0.75 19.63
CA VAL A 50 15.18 -0.64 19.94
C VAL A 50 16.44 -0.64 20.78
N SER A 51 16.38 -1.25 21.96
CA SER A 51 17.60 -1.49 22.74
C SER A 51 18.23 -2.80 22.29
N ARG A 52 19.54 -2.79 22.04
CA ARG A 52 20.34 -3.98 21.77
C ARG A 52 20.73 -4.62 23.10
N SER A 53 19.85 -5.47 23.64
CA SER A 53 20.25 -6.41 24.67
C SER A 53 21.30 -7.36 24.11
N SER A 54 22.41 -7.53 24.82
CA SER A 54 23.51 -8.39 24.37
C SER A 54 23.13 -9.87 24.28
N ALA A 55 21.99 -10.26 24.86
CA ALA A 55 21.48 -11.63 24.89
C ALA A 55 20.14 -11.82 24.13
N ASP A 56 19.41 -10.76 23.81
CA ASP A 56 18.06 -10.86 23.23
C ASP A 56 17.98 -10.35 21.79
N SER A 57 17.29 -11.12 20.94
CA SER A 57 16.83 -10.62 19.65
C SER A 57 15.74 -9.57 19.86
N ALA A 58 15.83 -8.43 19.18
CA ALA A 58 14.79 -7.42 19.19
C ALA A 58 13.99 -7.44 17.88
N SER A 59 12.69 -7.17 17.94
CA SER A 59 11.85 -7.14 16.74
C SER A 59 11.45 -5.72 16.36
N VAL A 60 11.45 -5.45 15.06
CA VAL A 60 10.93 -4.21 14.48
C VAL A 60 9.90 -4.57 13.42
N THR A 61 8.68 -4.09 13.61
CA THR A 61 7.63 -4.18 12.61
C THR A 61 7.70 -2.97 11.67
N ILE A 62 7.91 -3.24 10.39
CA ILE A 62 7.85 -2.26 9.30
C ILE A 62 6.55 -2.49 8.54
N ARG A 63 5.74 -1.45 8.41
CA ARG A 63 4.47 -1.49 7.69
C ARG A 63 4.46 -0.44 6.59
N VAL A 64 4.24 -0.90 5.37
CA VAL A 64 4.12 -0.06 4.17
C VAL A 64 2.65 -0.03 3.76
N LYS A 65 2.05 1.17 3.79
CA LYS A 65 0.67 1.40 3.40
C LYS A 65 0.63 2.24 2.14
N VAL A 66 -0.13 1.77 1.16
CA VAL A 66 -0.32 2.40 -0.14
C VAL A 66 -1.79 2.74 -0.30
N ARG A 67 -2.08 3.98 -0.69
CA ARG A 67 -3.45 4.49 -0.81
C ARG A 67 -3.68 5.14 -2.16
N ASN A 68 -4.81 4.81 -2.79
CA ASN A 68 -5.35 5.59 -3.89
C ASN A 68 -6.01 6.86 -3.33
N PRO A 69 -5.54 8.08 -3.64
CA PRO A 69 -6.18 9.30 -3.18
C PRO A 69 -7.41 9.69 -4.01
N ARG A 70 -7.69 8.99 -5.12
CA ARG A 70 -8.76 9.34 -6.08
C ARG A 70 -10.08 8.67 -5.75
N LEU A 71 -11.18 9.30 -6.16
CA LEU A 71 -12.55 8.77 -6.07
C LEU A 71 -12.88 7.75 -7.17
N ARG A 72 -11.94 7.47 -8.09
CA ARG A 72 -12.10 6.49 -9.16
C ARG A 72 -11.16 5.30 -8.91
N PRO A 73 -11.54 4.08 -9.33
CA PRO A 73 -10.61 2.96 -9.29
C PRO A 73 -9.42 3.24 -10.20
N VAL A 74 -8.25 2.77 -9.79
CA VAL A 74 -7.01 2.92 -10.53
C VAL A 74 -6.31 1.59 -10.69
N ARG A 75 -5.60 1.44 -11.79
CA ARG A 75 -4.71 0.32 -12.07
C ARG A 75 -3.29 0.86 -12.21
N VAL A 76 -2.34 0.23 -11.53
CA VAL A 76 -0.94 0.63 -11.57
C VAL A 76 -0.13 -0.50 -12.18
N ASP A 77 0.67 -0.20 -13.21
CA ASP A 77 1.71 -1.10 -13.69
C ASP A 77 2.90 -1.00 -12.72
N VAL A 78 3.14 -2.06 -11.95
CA VAL A 78 4.26 -2.17 -11.02
C VAL A 78 5.45 -2.87 -11.68
N GLY A 79 5.34 -3.33 -12.93
CA GLY A 79 6.37 -4.04 -13.70
C GLY A 79 6.33 -5.56 -13.56
N GLN A 80 7.02 -6.29 -14.45
CA GLN A 80 7.28 -7.73 -14.27
C GLN A 80 8.62 -7.92 -13.54
N GLY A 81 8.64 -8.79 -12.53
CA GLY A 81 9.82 -9.04 -11.71
C GLY A 81 10.69 -10.19 -12.23
N LEU A 82 11.99 -9.93 -12.42
CA LEU A 82 13.10 -10.85 -12.21
C LEU A 82 14.36 -9.99 -11.97
N SER A 83 14.55 -9.49 -10.74
CA SER A 83 15.84 -8.93 -10.32
C SER A 83 16.09 -9.29 -8.87
N PHE A 84 16.76 -10.42 -8.70
CA PHE A 84 17.29 -10.82 -7.40
C PHE A 84 18.47 -9.91 -7.04
N GLY A 85 18.51 -9.40 -5.80
CA GLY A 85 19.67 -8.66 -5.29
C GLY A 85 19.66 -7.13 -5.46
N MET A 86 18.61 -6.53 -6.03
CA MET A 86 18.46 -5.07 -6.10
C MET A 86 17.53 -4.56 -4.99
N GLY A 87 18.05 -3.71 -4.11
CA GLY A 87 17.33 -3.09 -2.99
C GLY A 87 16.07 -2.33 -3.42
N ALA A 88 15.12 -2.22 -2.49
CA ALA A 88 13.76 -1.73 -2.67
C ALA A 88 13.65 -0.19 -2.83
N PRO A 89 14.37 0.40 -3.80
CA PRO A 89 13.66 1.23 -4.78
C PRO A 89 14.10 1.04 -6.24
N SER A 90 15.17 0.29 -6.48
CA SER A 90 15.83 0.21 -7.79
C SER A 90 15.18 -0.79 -8.76
N SER A 91 14.26 -1.62 -8.25
CA SER A 91 13.66 -2.73 -8.98
C SER A 91 12.27 -2.42 -9.53
N ARG A 92 12.12 -2.45 -10.86
CA ARG A 92 10.80 -2.62 -11.51
C ARG A 92 10.26 -4.00 -11.15
N GLY A 93 8.96 -4.12 -10.89
CA GLY A 93 8.29 -5.39 -10.53
C GLY A 93 8.04 -5.59 -9.03
N MET A 94 8.43 -4.63 -8.19
CA MET A 94 8.16 -4.69 -6.76
C MET A 94 6.79 -4.08 -6.45
N GLY A 95 5.90 -4.88 -5.85
CA GLY A 95 4.60 -4.42 -5.35
C GLY A 95 4.84 -3.47 -4.18
N PHE A 96 5.08 -4.01 -2.99
CA PHE A 96 5.49 -3.28 -1.80
C PHE A 96 6.97 -3.51 -1.54
N GLY A 97 7.70 -2.46 -1.16
CA GLY A 97 9.11 -2.54 -0.80
C GLY A 97 9.41 -1.77 0.47
N TRP A 98 10.52 -2.09 1.11
CA TRP A 98 11.05 -1.37 2.26
C TRP A 98 12.58 -1.49 2.31
N GLU A 99 13.24 -0.50 2.87
CA GLU A 99 14.69 -0.47 3.03
C GLU A 99 15.07 0.30 4.30
N ILE A 100 16.04 -0.23 5.04
CA ILE A 100 16.69 0.42 6.17
C ILE A 100 17.98 1.08 5.66
N ARG A 101 18.01 2.40 5.68
CA ARG A 101 19.13 3.24 5.24
C ARG A 101 19.82 3.88 6.44
N PRO A 102 21.13 4.19 6.35
CA PRO A 102 21.76 5.01 7.38
C PRO A 102 21.14 6.40 7.41
N ALA A 103 20.93 6.97 8.60
CA ALA A 103 20.42 8.34 8.73
C ALA A 103 21.48 9.39 8.33
N ALA A 104 22.76 9.04 8.43
CA ALA A 104 23.90 9.89 8.05
C ALA A 104 24.69 9.26 6.88
N PRO A 105 25.23 10.07 5.95
CA PRO A 105 26.12 9.57 4.91
C PRO A 105 27.29 8.77 5.48
N GLY A 106 27.57 7.59 4.93
CA GLY A 106 28.65 6.70 5.38
C GLY A 106 28.34 5.89 6.64
N GLY A 107 27.13 6.00 7.20
CA GLY A 107 26.69 5.15 8.31
C GLY A 107 26.43 3.69 7.89
N PRO A 108 26.22 2.79 8.87
CA PRO A 108 25.89 1.39 8.60
C PRO A 108 24.57 1.28 7.83
N GLY A 109 24.59 0.53 6.73
CA GLY A 109 23.37 0.17 6.00
C GLY A 109 22.57 -0.89 6.74
N GLY A 110 21.31 -1.07 6.34
CA GLY A 110 20.47 -2.14 6.85
C GLY A 110 19.80 -2.94 5.74
N PRO A 111 18.97 -3.92 6.11
CA PRO A 111 18.28 -4.77 5.15
C PRO A 111 17.29 -3.99 4.30
N GLY A 112 16.94 -4.59 3.17
CA GLY A 112 15.76 -4.23 2.42
C GLY A 112 15.03 -5.48 1.95
N GLY A 113 13.73 -5.32 1.68
CA GLY A 113 12.89 -6.41 1.24
C GLY A 113 11.66 -5.90 0.51
N GLY A 114 10.90 -6.82 -0.06
CA GLY A 114 9.68 -6.46 -0.76
C GLY A 114 8.90 -7.67 -1.25
N THR A 115 7.71 -7.39 -1.74
CA THR A 115 6.88 -8.38 -2.42
C THR A 115 7.17 -8.32 -3.91
N TRP A 116 7.53 -9.47 -4.47
CA TRP A 116 7.46 -9.69 -5.91
C TRP A 116 6.05 -10.11 -6.27
N GLY A 117 5.51 -9.63 -7.39
CA GLY A 117 4.11 -9.90 -7.68
C GLY A 117 3.67 -9.58 -9.08
N ARG A 118 2.34 -9.57 -9.22
CA ARG A 118 1.62 -9.32 -10.46
C ARG A 118 2.08 -8.01 -11.10
N ARG A 119 2.15 -8.01 -12.44
CA ARG A 119 2.45 -6.81 -13.24
C ARG A 119 1.56 -5.61 -12.90
N TYR A 120 0.32 -5.88 -12.49
CA TYR A 120 -0.66 -4.85 -12.20
C TYR A 120 -1.23 -4.98 -10.80
N PHE A 121 -1.47 -3.85 -10.16
CA PHE A 121 -2.22 -3.74 -8.92
C PHE A 121 -3.40 -2.80 -9.12
N GLU A 122 -4.59 -3.22 -8.69
CA GLU A 122 -5.80 -2.41 -8.79
C GLU A 122 -6.22 -1.94 -7.40
N PHE A 123 -6.50 -0.64 -7.29
CA PHE A 123 -7.05 -0.03 -6.10
C PHE A 123 -8.45 0.49 -6.42
N GLY A 124 -9.43 0.15 -5.59
CA GLY A 124 -10.75 0.77 -5.64
C GLY A 124 -10.69 2.29 -5.35
N PRO A 125 -11.82 2.99 -5.50
CA PRO A 125 -11.98 4.36 -5.03
C PRO A 125 -11.52 4.53 -3.58
N LEU A 126 -10.59 5.45 -3.32
CA LEU A 126 -10.01 5.71 -1.99
C LEU A 126 -9.40 4.48 -1.28
N GLY A 127 -9.21 3.39 -2.01
CA GLY A 127 -8.76 2.11 -1.46
C GLY A 127 -7.33 2.16 -0.95
N SER A 128 -7.00 1.23 -0.06
CA SER A 128 -5.64 1.06 0.44
C SER A 128 -5.27 -0.41 0.56
N ALA A 129 -3.97 -0.68 0.47
CA ALA A 129 -3.39 -1.97 0.76
C ALA A 129 -2.18 -1.78 1.67
N THR A 130 -1.90 -2.78 2.49
CA THR A 130 -0.86 -2.75 3.52
C THR A 130 0.00 -3.99 3.38
N HIS A 131 1.30 -3.82 3.45
CA HIS A 131 2.26 -4.89 3.60
C HIS A 131 3.02 -4.69 4.91
N GLU A 132 3.21 -5.78 5.66
CA GLU A 132 3.87 -5.77 6.96
C GLU A 132 5.01 -6.78 6.95
N ARG A 133 6.12 -6.40 7.59
CA ARG A 133 7.31 -7.22 7.76
C ARG A 133 7.86 -7.06 9.16
N VAL A 134 8.36 -8.16 9.70
CA VAL A 134 9.07 -8.17 10.99
C VAL A 134 10.55 -8.39 10.69
N VAL A 135 11.37 -7.44 11.15
CA VAL A 135 12.82 -7.52 11.10
C VAL A 135 13.31 -7.88 12.48
N MET A 136 14.04 -8.98 12.58
CA MET A 136 14.67 -9.43 13.80
C MET A 136 16.11 -8.91 13.83
N ILE A 137 16.38 -8.04 14.80
CA ILE A 137 17.68 -7.41 15.04
C ILE A 137 18.45 -8.22 16.09
N ASN A 138 19.76 -8.37 15.89
CA ASN A 138 20.67 -9.10 16.79
C ASN A 138 20.37 -10.60 16.88
N VAL A 139 19.88 -11.23 15.81
CA VAL A 139 19.77 -12.69 15.79
C VAL A 139 21.13 -13.26 15.42
N PRO A 140 21.76 -14.09 16.29
CA PRO A 140 22.97 -14.80 15.92
C PRO A 140 22.69 -15.65 14.66
N PRO A 141 23.64 -15.77 13.72
CA PRO A 141 23.47 -16.64 12.57
C PRO A 141 23.35 -18.09 13.04
N ASP A 142 22.13 -18.60 13.16
CA ASP A 142 21.84 -20.00 13.46
C ASP A 142 21.51 -20.73 12.14
N PRO A 143 22.44 -21.55 11.61
CA PRO A 143 22.19 -22.29 10.37
C PRO A 143 21.11 -23.38 10.52
N ALA A 144 20.72 -23.74 11.74
CA ALA A 144 19.68 -24.74 12.00
C ALA A 144 18.27 -24.15 12.15
N ARG A 145 18.14 -22.82 12.22
CA ARG A 145 16.84 -22.14 12.30
C ARG A 145 16.41 -21.70 10.91
N PRO A 146 15.51 -22.44 10.23
CA PRO A 146 14.90 -21.92 9.02
C PRO A 146 14.18 -20.61 9.37
N SER A 147 14.62 -19.49 8.80
CA SER A 147 13.87 -18.24 8.91
C SER A 147 12.45 -18.51 8.43
N PRO A 148 11.41 -18.32 9.27
CA PRO A 148 10.05 -18.28 8.76
C PRO A 148 10.05 -17.30 7.59
N GLY A 149 9.46 -17.64 6.45
CA GLY A 149 9.64 -16.90 5.19
C GLY A 149 9.25 -15.42 5.21
N ASP A 150 8.78 -14.91 6.35
CA ASP A 150 8.41 -13.53 6.60
C ASP A 150 9.32 -12.76 7.58
N GLU A 151 10.30 -13.41 8.20
CA GLU A 151 11.29 -12.82 9.11
C GLU A 151 12.61 -12.55 8.38
N VAL A 152 13.13 -11.32 8.53
CA VAL A 152 14.47 -10.95 8.05
C VAL A 152 15.38 -10.79 9.25
N HIS A 153 16.49 -11.54 9.26
CA HIS A 153 17.45 -11.57 10.36
C HIS A 153 18.65 -10.70 10.01
N GLU A 154 18.96 -9.73 10.84
CA GLU A 154 20.08 -8.83 10.60
C GLU A 154 20.79 -8.40 11.88
N ASP A 155 22.07 -8.12 11.73
CA ASP A 155 22.85 -7.46 12.77
C ASP A 155 22.93 -5.96 12.46
N LEU A 156 22.08 -5.16 13.12
CA LEU A 156 22.13 -3.70 13.04
C LEU A 156 22.90 -3.15 14.24
N PRO A 157 24.06 -2.48 14.03
CA PRO A 157 24.78 -1.84 15.12
C PRO A 157 23.98 -0.65 15.70
N PRO A 158 24.28 -0.23 16.95
CA PRO A 158 23.68 0.97 17.51
C PRO A 158 23.91 2.20 16.63
N SER A 159 22.83 2.81 16.16
CA SER A 159 22.84 3.98 15.28
C SER A 159 21.42 4.52 15.07
N ARG A 160 21.31 5.60 14.30
CA ARG A 160 20.07 6.11 13.73
C ARG A 160 19.92 5.67 12.29
N TYR A 161 18.70 5.27 11.96
CA TYR A 161 18.35 4.73 10.65
C TYR A 161 17.11 5.40 10.11
N HIS A 162 16.99 5.44 8.79
CA HIS A 162 15.77 5.78 8.08
C HIS A 162 15.17 4.52 7.48
N VAL A 163 13.89 4.28 7.75
CA VAL A 163 13.11 3.31 6.97
C VAL A 163 12.38 4.04 5.87
N VAL A 164 12.56 3.57 4.65
CA VAL A 164 11.83 4.03 3.48
C VAL A 164 10.94 2.90 3.02
N GLY A 165 9.64 3.16 2.87
CA GLY A 165 8.71 2.25 2.19
C GLY A 165 8.60 2.61 0.72
N SER A 166 8.28 1.66 -0.14
CA SER A 166 8.09 1.90 -1.57
C SER A 166 6.92 1.11 -2.15
N PHE A 167 6.37 1.61 -3.25
CA PHE A 167 5.43 0.89 -4.10
C PHE A 167 5.81 1.11 -5.58
N GLY A 168 6.13 0.03 -6.30
CA GLY A 168 6.84 0.16 -7.57
C GLY A 168 8.13 0.97 -7.40
N THR A 169 8.29 2.03 -8.19
CA THR A 169 9.45 2.95 -8.10
C THR A 169 9.19 4.19 -7.23
N HIS A 170 8.08 4.23 -6.49
CA HIS A 170 7.71 5.41 -5.69
C HIS A 170 7.96 5.17 -4.20
N GLU A 171 8.84 5.99 -3.62
CA GLU A 171 9.18 5.95 -2.20
C GLU A 171 8.26 6.83 -1.34
N SER A 172 8.05 6.41 -0.09
CA SER A 172 7.53 7.27 0.96
C SER A 172 8.60 8.24 1.45
N PRO A 173 8.21 9.32 2.15
CA PRO A 173 9.13 10.02 3.04
C PRO A 173 9.78 9.03 4.04
N PRO A 174 11.06 9.23 4.41
CA PRO A 174 11.74 8.38 5.37
C PRO A 174 11.14 8.53 6.78
N VAL A 175 11.18 7.45 7.55
CA VAL A 175 10.81 7.44 8.97
C VAL A 175 12.03 7.03 9.79
N GLU A 176 12.40 7.87 10.75
CA GLU A 176 13.51 7.60 11.66
C GLU A 176 13.15 6.54 12.71
N PHE A 177 14.09 5.62 12.94
CA PHE A 177 14.15 4.78 14.13
C PHE A 177 15.61 4.66 14.62
N ALA A 178 15.79 4.28 15.87
CA ALA A 178 17.10 4.16 16.50
C ALA A 178 17.32 2.77 17.10
N VAL A 179 18.55 2.29 16.97
CA VAL A 179 19.07 1.17 17.76
C VAL A 179 20.02 1.77 18.78
N THR A 180 19.73 1.58 20.07
CA THR A 180 20.56 2.07 21.17
C THR A 180 21.35 0.92 21.79
N PRO A 181 22.51 1.19 22.40
CA PRO A 181 23.06 0.27 23.39
C PRO A 181 22.08 0.14 24.56
N GLU A 182 22.24 -0.92 25.36
CA GLU A 182 21.62 -1.03 26.69
C GLU A 182 22.00 0.13 27.63
#